data_AF-A0A1J4WP76-F1
#
_entry.id   AF-A0A1J4WP76-F1
#
_cell.length_a   1.000
_cell.length_b   1.000
_cell.length_c   1.000
_cell.angle_alpha   90.00
_cell.angle_beta   90.00
_cell.angle_gamma   90.00
#
_symmetry.space_group_name_H-M   'P 1'
#
loop_
_entity.id
_entity.type
_entity.pdbx_description
1 polymer ?
#
loop_
_entity_poly.entity_id
_entity_poly.type
_entity_poly.pdbx_seq_one_letter_code
_entity_poly.pdbx_strand_id
1 'polypeptide(L)'
;MIEWLVKKKIFRNANHAIWFICSIGFLLIFLGYLAKINLKFIIVAVALIAHLPPLITSIIAVSKKRASEIYSKDCIWFNAIMLLIYFLLFTIY
;
A
#
# COMPACT_ATOMS: atom_id res chain seq x y z
N MET A 1 -17.78 -8.88 5.68
CA MET A 1 -16.43 -9.31 6.09
C MET A 1 -15.51 -8.13 6.40
N ILE A 2 -15.41 -7.12 5.53
CA ILE A 2 -14.63 -5.89 5.79
C ILE A 2 -15.17 -5.09 6.98
N GLU A 3 -16.49 -4.99 7.11
CA GLU A 3 -17.13 -4.34 8.27
C GLU A 3 -16.78 -5.00 9.61
N TRP A 4 -16.50 -6.31 9.63
CA TRP A 4 -16.08 -7.00 10.86
C TRP A 4 -14.68 -6.55 11.30
N LEU A 5 -13.75 -6.36 10.35
CA LEU A 5 -12.41 -5.85 10.62
C LEU A 5 -12.44 -4.40 11.12
N VAL A 6 -13.34 -3.59 10.58
CA VAL A 6 -13.58 -2.20 11.05
C VAL A 6 -14.19 -2.21 12.45
N LYS A 7 -15.18 -3.07 12.72
CA LYS A 7 -15.79 -3.23 14.06
C LYS A 7 -14.79 -3.70 15.12
N LYS A 8 -13.78 -4.50 14.73
CA LYS A 8 -12.68 -4.93 15.59
C LYS A 8 -11.58 -3.88 15.78
N LYS A 9 -11.74 -2.67 15.22
CA LYS A 9 -10.75 -1.57 15.24
C LYS A 9 -9.38 -1.94 14.64
N ILE A 10 -9.33 -2.97 13.79
CA ILE A 10 -8.12 -3.35 13.06
C ILE A 10 -7.83 -2.33 11.96
N PHE A 11 -8.90 -1.88 11.28
CA PHE A 11 -8.84 -0.81 10.29
C PHE A 11 -9.77 0.33 10.68
N ARG A 12 -9.36 1.56 10.35
CA ARG A 12 -10.10 2.77 10.69
C ARG A 12 -11.42 2.90 9.93
N ASN A 13 -11.46 2.42 8.69
CA ASN A 13 -12.68 2.34 7.88
C ASN A 13 -12.55 1.27 6.79
N ALA A 14 -13.65 1.04 6.08
CA ALA A 14 -13.73 0.04 5.02
C ALA A 14 -12.77 0.34 3.86
N ASN A 15 -12.61 1.61 3.47
CA ASN A 15 -11.72 1.99 2.37
C ASN A 15 -10.26 1.64 2.67
N HIS A 16 -9.82 1.87 3.91
CA HIS A 16 -8.47 1.55 4.36
C HIS A 16 -8.24 0.04 4.38
N ALA A 17 -9.24 -0.74 4.82
CA ALA A 17 -9.19 -2.20 4.78
C ALA A 17 -9.16 -2.75 3.34
N ILE A 18 -9.98 -2.22 2.44
CA ILE A 18 -9.98 -2.61 1.02
C ILE A 18 -8.62 -2.32 0.40
N TRP A 19 -8.10 -1.11 0.59
CA TRP A 19 -6.79 -0.70 0.07
C TRP A 19 -5.68 -1.62 0.55
N PHE A 20 -5.67 -1.94 1.85
CA PHE A 20 -4.71 -2.87 2.44
C PHE A 20 -4.79 -4.25 1.80
N ILE A 21 -5.99 -4.85 1.76
CA ILE A 21 -6.19 -6.21 1.25
C ILE A 21 -5.81 -6.29 -0.23
N CYS A 22 -6.23 -5.32 -1.05
CA CYS A 22 -5.88 -5.27 -2.46
C CYS A 22 -4.36 -5.15 -2.66
N SER A 23 -3.71 -4.26 -1.92
CA SER A 23 -2.26 -4.04 -2.02
C SER A 23 -1.45 -5.29 -1.65
N ILE A 24 -1.85 -5.98 -0.57
CA ILE A 24 -1.22 -7.25 -0.17
C ILE A 24 -1.51 -8.35 -1.20
N GLY A 25 -2.74 -8.43 -1.73
CA GLY A 25 -3.08 -9.38 -2.79
C GLY A 25 -2.23 -9.18 -4.04
N PHE A 26 -2.06 -7.94 -4.50
CA PHE A 26 -1.18 -7.63 -5.63
C PHE A 26 0.28 -7.99 -5.36
N LEU A 27 0.79 -7.70 -4.16
CA LEU A 27 2.14 -8.08 -3.76
C LEU A 27 2.35 -9.60 -3.83
N LEU A 28 1.42 -10.39 -3.30
CA LEU A 28 1.50 -11.86 -3.32
C LEU A 28 1.48 -12.44 -4.74
N ILE A 29 0.59 -11.92 -5.60
CA ILE A 29 0.57 -12.30 -7.02
C ILE A 29 1.92 -11.98 -7.66
N PHE A 30 2.47 -10.79 -7.40
CA PHE A 30 3.77 -10.38 -7.92
C PHE A 30 4.91 -11.29 -7.50
N LEU A 31 4.97 -11.67 -6.22
CA LEU A 31 5.97 -12.62 -5.72
C LEU A 31 5.89 -13.97 -6.45
N GLY A 32 4.67 -14.45 -6.73
CA GLY A 32 4.46 -15.67 -7.52
C GLY A 32 4.96 -15.58 -8.97
N TYR A 33 4.85 -14.41 -9.61
CA TYR A 33 5.35 -14.18 -10.97
C TYR A 33 6.87 -13.95 -11.02
N LEU A 34 7.45 -13.29 -10.02
CA LEU A 34 8.90 -13.05 -9.94
C LEU A 34 9.72 -14.33 -9.86
N ALA A 35 9.17 -15.38 -9.26
CA ALA A 35 9.79 -16.71 -9.25
C ALA A 35 9.92 -17.33 -10.66
N LYS A 36 9.17 -16.83 -11.65
CA LYS A 36 9.13 -17.38 -13.02
C LYS A 36 9.70 -16.45 -14.08
N ILE A 37 9.61 -15.14 -13.90
CA ILE A 37 10.04 -14.16 -14.90
C ILE A 37 10.85 -13.06 -14.22
N ASN A 38 12.06 -12.82 -14.73
CA ASN A 38 13.03 -11.86 -14.20
C ASN A 38 12.62 -10.39 -14.51
N LEU A 39 11.47 -9.97 -13.99
CA LEU A 39 10.82 -8.68 -14.24
C LEU A 39 11.08 -7.68 -13.11
N LYS A 40 12.34 -7.54 -12.68
CA LYS A 40 12.74 -6.67 -11.55
C LYS A 40 12.27 -5.23 -11.70
N PHE A 41 12.30 -4.69 -12.93
CA PHE A 41 11.87 -3.31 -13.18
C PHE A 41 10.36 -3.10 -12.98
N ILE A 42 9.54 -4.14 -13.15
CA ILE A 42 8.10 -4.05 -12.91
C ILE A 42 7.81 -3.92 -11.41
N ILE A 43 8.64 -4.51 -10.55
CA ILE A 43 8.56 -4.35 -9.09
C ILE A 43 8.58 -2.87 -8.72
N VAL A 44 9.56 -2.13 -9.27
CA VAL A 44 9.74 -0.71 -9.01
C VAL A 44 8.60 0.10 -9.61
N ALA A 45 8.19 -0.20 -10.84
CA ALA A 45 7.10 0.51 -11.50
C ALA A 45 5.78 0.39 -10.72
N VAL A 46 5.42 -0.83 -10.28
CA VAL A 46 4.20 -1.05 -9.49
C VAL A 46 4.28 -0.37 -8.14
N ALA A 47 5.43 -0.46 -7.46
CA ALA A 47 5.64 0.22 -6.19
C ALA A 47 5.40 1.72 -6.31
N LEU A 48 6.02 2.36 -7.31
CA LEU A 48 5.92 3.80 -7.53
C LEU A 48 4.51 4.19 -7.96
N ILE A 49 3.90 3.50 -8.92
CA ILE A 49 2.57 3.86 -9.44
C ILE A 49 1.48 3.64 -8.39
N ALA A 50 1.52 2.51 -7.66
CA ALA A 50 0.46 2.15 -6.71
C ALA A 50 0.59 2.87 -5.36
N HIS A 51 1.82 3.09 -4.87
CA HIS A 51 2.03 3.54 -3.49
C HIS A 51 2.57 4.97 -3.36
N LEU A 52 3.27 5.51 -4.36
CA LEU A 52 3.81 6.88 -4.26
C LEU A 52 2.71 7.95 -4.31
N PRO A 53 1.73 7.93 -5.25
CA PRO A 53 0.65 8.91 -5.26
C PRO A 53 -0.18 8.96 -3.97
N PRO A 54 -0.68 7.84 -3.41
CA PRO A 54 -1.44 7.90 -2.16
C PRO A 54 -0.55 8.27 -0.97
N LEU A 55 0.74 7.94 -0.96
CA LEU A 55 1.67 8.41 0.07
C LEU A 55 1.79 9.94 0.05
N ILE A 56 2.12 10.53 -1.10
CA ILE A 56 2.26 11.99 -1.27
C ILE A 56 0.94 12.68 -0.91
N THR A 57 -0.18 12.17 -1.42
CA THR A 57 -1.50 12.75 -1.19
C THR A 57 -1.88 12.72 0.29
N SER A 58 -1.56 11.61 0.98
CA SER A 58 -1.78 11.48 2.42
C SER A 58 -0.90 12.42 3.24
N ILE A 59 0.37 12.58 2.87
CA ILE A 59 1.29 13.54 3.52
C ILE A 59 0.75 14.96 3.37
N ILE A 60 0.31 15.36 2.17
CA ILE A 60 -0.25 16.68 1.92
C ILE A 60 -1.54 16.89 2.72
N ALA A 61 -2.44 15.91 2.73
CA ALA A 61 -3.71 15.99 3.45
C ALA A 61 -3.49 16.15 4.97
N VAL A 62 -2.61 15.32 5.55
CA VAL A 62 -2.28 15.36 6.98
C VAL A 62 -1.56 16.67 7.34
N SER A 63 -0.58 17.10 6.53
CA SER A 63 0.15 18.35 6.76
C SER A 63 -0.75 19.58 6.70
N LYS A 64 -1.72 19.59 5.77
CA LYS A 64 -2.72 20.66 5.64
C LYS A 64 -3.91 20.52 6.60
N LYS A 65 -3.86 19.56 7.53
CA LYS A 65 -4.95 19.23 8.48
C LYS A 65 -6.32 19.04 7.79
N ARG A 66 -6.34 18.55 6.55
CA ARG A 66 -7.58 18.27 5.82
C ARG A 66 -8.21 17.01 6.40
N ALA A 67 -9.48 17.10 6.78
CA ALA A 67 -10.25 15.93 7.18
C ALA A 67 -10.45 15.04 5.95
N SER A 68 -9.91 13.83 5.98
CA SER A 68 -10.13 12.81 4.96
C SER A 68 -10.25 11.45 5.62
N GLU A 69 -11.24 10.68 5.21
CA GLU A 69 -11.39 9.29 5.64
C GLU A 69 -10.38 8.38 4.93
N ILE A 70 -9.95 8.74 3.73
CA ILE A 70 -9.06 7.92 2.89
C ILE A 70 -7.60 8.29 3.17
N TYR A 71 -7.29 9.58 3.23
CA TYR A 71 -5.93 10.10 3.36
C TYR A 71 -5.60 10.41 4.83
N SER A 72 -5.09 9.40 5.53
CA SER A 72 -4.79 9.44 6.96
C SER A 72 -3.32 9.15 7.26
N LYS A 73 -2.89 9.31 8.53
CA LYS A 73 -1.57 8.87 9.00
C LYS A 73 -1.33 7.38 8.76
N ASP A 74 -2.37 6.56 8.89
CA ASP A 74 -2.29 5.12 8.67
C ASP A 74 -2.04 4.80 7.19
N CYS A 75 -2.58 5.62 6.28
CA CYS A 75 -2.31 5.53 4.85
C CYS A 75 -0.85 5.92 4.51
N ILE A 76 -0.28 6.90 5.21
CA ILE A 76 1.15 7.25 5.09
C ILE A 76 2.02 6.06 5.49
N TRP A 77 1.83 5.54 6.70
CA TRP A 77 2.62 4.43 7.22
C TRP A 77 2.51 3.19 6.32
N PHE A 78 1.30 2.84 5.91
CA PHE A 78 1.08 1.67 5.06
C PHE A 78 1.80 1.80 3.71
N ASN A 79 1.60 2.89 2.98
CA ASN A 79 2.23 3.06 1.66
C ASN A 79 3.75 3.21 1.77
N ALA A 80 4.27 3.82 2.83
CA ALA A 80 5.71 3.88 3.09
C ALA A 80 6.31 2.48 3.35
N ILE A 81 5.66 1.65 4.15
CA ILE A 81 6.07 0.26 4.39
C ILE A 81 6.02 -0.55 3.09
N MET A 82 4.97 -0.41 2.29
CA MET A 82 4.87 -1.11 1.00
C MET A 82 6.01 -0.70 0.06
N LEU A 83 6.30 0.59 -0.08
CA LEU A 83 7.44 1.07 -0.88
C LEU A 83 8.77 0.47 -0.40
N LEU A 84 8.98 0.41 0.91
CA LEU A 84 10.16 -0.23 1.49
C LEU A 84 10.24 -1.72 1.15
N ILE A 85 9.14 -2.46 1.28
CA ILE A 85 9.07 -3.88 0.93
C ILE A 85 9.41 -4.08 -0.55
N TYR A 86 8.82 -3.29 -1.45
CA TYR A 86 9.13 -3.37 -2.87
C TYR A 86 10.58 -3.03 -3.18
N PHE A 87 11.17 -2.04 -2.49
CA PHE A 87 12.58 -1.70 -2.64
C PHE A 87 13.49 -2.86 -2.18
N LEU A 88 13.20 -3.49 -1.04
CA LEU A 88 13.93 -4.66 -0.56
C LEU A 88 13.83 -5.82 -1.55
N LEU A 89 12.63 -6.09 -2.08
CA LEU A 89 12.43 -7.12 -3.10
C LEU A 89 13.24 -6.83 -4.35
N PHE A 90 13.29 -5.58 -4.80
CA PHE A 90 14.12 -5.19 -5.94
C PHE A 90 15.62 -5.39 -5.68
N THR A 91 16.10 -5.17 -4.45
CA THR A 91 17.53 -5.40 -4.12
C THR A 91 17.91 -6.87 -3.97
N ILE A 92 16.96 -7.72 -3.55
CA ILE A 92 17.20 -9.15 -3.34
C ILE A 92 17.15 -9.91 -4.67
N TYR A 93 16.16 -9.60 -5.51
CA TYR A 93 15.97 -10.31 -6.78
C TYR A 93 16.90 -9.79 -7.84
#